data_AF-A0A538PZJ4-F1
#
_entry.id   AF-A0A538PZJ4-F1
#
_cell.length_a   1.000
_cell.length_b   1.000
_cell.length_c   1.000
_cell.angle_alpha   90.00
_cell.angle_beta   90.00
_cell.angle_gamma   90.00
#
_symmetry.space_group_name_H-M   'P 1'
#
loop_
_entity.id
_entity.type
_entity.pdbx_description
1 polymer ?
#
loop_
_entity_poly.entity_id
_entity_poly.type
_entity_poly.pdbx_seq_one_letter_code
_entity_poly.pdbx_strand_id
1 'polypeptide(L)'
;MLGSVPSAQKNLGTPLRSRKAMLETLFRHLDMVRLSAAGLVIVTIAGCTGLLDGGSDGLSPQQRTARAKWKDAYPVMRDNCGGCHAGERPMIGFLVGDDDLAVRETLMKYDPPVVNLDAASSSRILTKNVHEGPGLTPQQAATLLAWVQAESDAVGHDPDHPVPQLATPPAPIQLCTSGAPDSPTCPTNHISLGGVPDIGAMLPGAEISFNAQALTDVLYLTNFKVNGGTAGAYLEHLLVVSIPTDTKLPPIPDQIDRYFAMKLNVKANAIAQIDGGTAVFGGFAGTDMLEFHFKVLSPYKPDSGGTTQGGCKVLAKFKSNAIPQLTAQLALNAGGTNSCSSCHAGGNSMAKGAMDLTGITATDDATLQLACNQALTRVNLTNTDQSGFYIAPNPGDSTTHPIKLTAGAFSTFKTSMDVWAKAEQAAP
;
A
#
# COMPACT_ATOMS: atom_id res chain seq x y z
N MET A 1 56.19 -56.74 0.56
CA MET A 1 57.54 -56.14 0.44
C MET A 1 57.42 -54.67 0.76
N LEU A 2 58.20 -54.25 1.75
CA LEU A 2 58.30 -52.89 2.27
C LEU A 2 59.01 -51.98 1.26
N GLY A 3 58.55 -50.75 1.14
CA GLY A 3 59.22 -49.66 0.45
C GLY A 3 58.85 -48.33 1.11
N SER A 4 59.86 -47.57 1.52
CA SER A 4 59.83 -46.53 2.54
C SER A 4 60.35 -45.17 2.01
N VAL A 5 59.83 -44.06 2.60
CA VAL A 5 60.33 -42.65 2.73
C VAL A 5 60.50 -41.78 1.44
N PRO A 6 60.43 -40.41 1.46
CA PRO A 6 60.29 -39.47 2.58
C PRO A 6 59.34 -38.24 2.44
N SER A 7 59.19 -37.57 3.60
CA SER A 7 58.56 -36.27 3.88
C SER A 7 59.08 -35.09 3.04
N ALA A 8 58.17 -34.22 2.59
CA ALA A 8 58.44 -32.80 2.37
C ALA A 8 57.16 -31.96 2.60
N GLN A 9 57.19 -31.09 3.61
CA GLN A 9 56.22 -30.01 3.79
C GLN A 9 56.34 -28.98 2.67
N LYS A 10 55.20 -28.46 2.19
CA LYS A 10 55.08 -27.08 1.72
C LYS A 10 53.70 -26.53 2.10
N ASN A 11 53.74 -25.46 2.87
CA ASN A 11 52.62 -24.60 3.21
C ASN A 11 52.00 -23.93 1.98
N LEU A 12 50.68 -23.69 2.05
CA LEU A 12 49.96 -22.44 1.76
C LEU A 12 48.68 -22.67 0.94
N GLY A 13 47.55 -22.23 1.53
CA GLY A 13 46.32 -21.95 0.78
C GLY A 13 45.06 -22.66 1.29
N THR A 14 44.69 -22.50 2.56
CA THR A 14 43.31 -22.81 2.98
C THR A 14 42.35 -21.69 2.50
N PRO A 15 41.10 -22.03 2.12
CA PRO A 15 40.17 -21.06 1.55
C PRO A 15 39.69 -20.05 2.59
N LEU A 16 39.43 -18.82 2.16
CA LEU A 16 38.85 -17.75 2.95
C LEU A 16 37.57 -18.21 3.66
N ARG A 17 37.69 -18.43 4.98
CA ARG A 17 36.55 -18.68 5.86
C ARG A 17 35.69 -17.42 5.96
N SER A 18 34.41 -17.60 5.69
CA SER A 18 33.33 -16.61 5.83
C SER A 18 33.42 -15.83 7.15
N ARG A 19 33.13 -14.52 7.08
CA ARG A 19 33.06 -13.57 8.20
C ARG A 19 32.20 -14.07 9.38
N LYS A 20 31.27 -14.99 9.11
CA LYS A 20 30.39 -15.60 10.12
C LYS A 20 31.14 -16.48 11.13
N ALA A 21 32.18 -17.20 10.70
CA ALA A 21 32.98 -18.06 11.58
C ALA A 21 33.90 -17.27 12.53
N MET A 22 34.28 -16.04 12.14
CA MET A 22 35.09 -15.15 12.98
C MET A 22 34.27 -14.52 14.11
N LEU A 23 33.00 -14.22 13.87
CA LEU A 23 32.07 -13.70 14.88
C LEU A 23 31.66 -14.74 15.92
N GLU A 24 31.41 -15.99 15.51
CA GLU A 24 31.08 -17.08 16.46
C GLU A 24 32.23 -17.45 17.39
N THR A 25 33.48 -17.28 16.95
CA THR A 25 34.66 -17.52 17.79
C THR A 25 34.88 -16.36 18.78
N LEU A 26 34.52 -15.13 18.40
CA LEU A 26 34.63 -13.96 19.27
C LEU A 26 33.63 -14.00 20.44
N PHE A 27 32.40 -14.48 20.20
CA PHE A 27 31.38 -14.57 21.24
C PHE A 27 31.56 -15.74 22.21
N ARG A 28 32.31 -16.77 21.83
CA ARG A 28 32.54 -17.96 22.69
C ARG A 28 33.74 -17.85 23.63
N HIS A 29 34.58 -16.82 23.52
CA HIS A 29 35.87 -16.77 24.24
C HIS A 29 36.11 -15.53 25.09
N LEU A 30 35.10 -14.71 25.35
CA LEU A 30 35.19 -13.61 26.32
C LEU A 30 34.35 -13.92 27.55
N ASP A 31 34.90 -14.79 28.40
CA ASP A 31 34.49 -14.95 29.79
C ASP A 31 35.53 -14.28 30.70
N MET A 32 35.04 -13.52 31.68
CA MET A 32 35.79 -12.87 32.77
C MET A 32 36.78 -11.74 32.43
N VAL A 33 36.27 -10.49 32.46
CA VAL A 33 37.01 -9.38 33.09
C VAL A 33 36.04 -8.60 33.99
N ARG A 34 36.25 -8.73 35.30
CA ARG A 34 35.73 -7.81 36.31
C ARG A 34 36.45 -6.47 36.18
N LEU A 35 35.72 -5.38 35.91
CA LEU A 35 36.16 -4.04 36.27
C LEU A 35 34.97 -3.15 36.68
N SER A 36 34.92 -2.93 37.99
CA SER A 36 34.61 -1.69 38.72
C SER A 36 33.61 -0.68 38.16
N ALA A 37 32.55 -0.52 38.96
CA ALA A 37 31.75 0.68 39.22
C ALA A 37 32.32 2.03 38.73
N ALA A 38 31.60 2.66 37.80
CA ALA A 38 31.18 4.07 37.80
C ALA A 38 30.71 4.44 36.37
N GLY A 39 29.43 4.74 36.21
CA GLY A 39 28.87 5.21 34.94
C GLY A 39 27.63 4.46 34.48
N LEU A 40 26.59 4.45 35.32
CA LEU A 40 25.26 3.97 34.94
C LEU A 40 24.63 5.01 33.98
N VAL A 41 24.96 4.93 32.69
CA VAL A 41 24.18 5.60 31.65
C VAL A 41 22.97 4.72 31.37
N ILE A 42 21.86 5.04 32.03
CA ILE A 42 20.55 4.51 31.70
C ILE A 42 20.19 5.06 30.31
N VAL A 43 20.37 4.25 29.28
CA VAL A 43 19.67 4.46 28.00
C VAL A 43 18.26 3.95 28.21
N THR A 44 17.39 4.84 28.70
CA THR A 44 15.95 4.67 28.66
C THR A 44 15.54 4.70 27.19
N ILE A 45 15.32 3.53 26.61
CA ILE A 45 14.47 3.41 25.43
C ILE A 45 13.07 3.81 25.91
N ALA A 46 12.72 5.07 25.68
CA ALA A 46 11.37 5.58 25.80
C ALA A 46 10.53 4.95 24.66
N GLY A 47 10.20 3.67 24.82
CA GLY A 47 9.06 3.08 24.16
C GLY A 47 7.84 3.79 24.71
N CYS A 48 7.11 4.48 23.83
CA CYS A 48 5.87 5.17 24.14
C CYS A 48 4.77 4.15 24.49
N THR A 49 4.85 3.51 25.66
CA THR A 49 3.67 2.92 26.31
C THR A 49 2.99 4.07 27.05
N GLY A 50 2.12 4.78 26.33
CA GLY A 50 1.34 5.89 26.85
C GLY A 50 0.33 5.39 27.89
N LEU A 51 0.77 5.35 29.16
CA LEU A 51 -0.14 5.53 30.28
C LEU A 51 -0.34 7.05 30.41
N LEU A 52 -1.34 7.58 29.72
CA LEU A 52 -1.67 9.00 29.72
C LEU A 52 -2.41 9.36 31.01
N ASP A 53 -1.77 10.16 31.86
CA ASP A 53 -2.47 11.01 32.81
C ASP A 53 -3.53 11.81 32.04
N GLY A 54 -4.78 11.75 32.50
CA GLY A 54 -5.90 12.48 31.93
C GLY A 54 -5.67 13.99 32.04
N GLY A 55 -5.05 14.58 31.02
CA GLY A 55 -4.96 16.03 30.87
C GLY A 55 -6.37 16.62 30.88
N SER A 56 -6.58 17.65 31.71
CA SER A 56 -7.86 18.35 31.88
C SER A 56 -8.24 19.26 30.71
N ASP A 57 -7.61 19.11 29.54
CA ASP A 57 -7.81 19.96 28.37
C ASP A 57 -9.01 19.56 27.51
N GLY A 58 -9.73 18.50 27.91
CA GLY A 58 -10.92 18.01 27.20
C GLY A 58 -10.60 17.35 25.86
N LEU A 59 -9.32 17.13 25.55
CA LEU A 59 -8.90 16.50 24.31
C LEU A 59 -8.76 14.98 24.44
N SER A 60 -9.11 14.28 23.37
CA SER A 60 -8.76 12.87 23.24
C SER A 60 -7.23 12.69 23.13
N PRO A 61 -6.68 11.51 23.49
CA PRO A 61 -5.28 11.17 23.23
C PRO A 61 -4.82 11.44 21.78
N GLN A 62 -5.70 11.16 20.81
CA GLN A 62 -5.44 11.33 19.38
C GLN A 62 -5.40 12.82 19.03
N GLN A 63 -6.34 13.63 19.54
CA GLN A 63 -6.31 15.08 19.37
C GLN A 63 -5.04 15.71 19.98
N ARG A 64 -4.58 15.24 21.15
CA ARG A 64 -3.29 15.68 21.72
C ARG A 64 -2.11 15.28 20.84
N THR A 65 -2.13 14.08 20.28
CA THR A 65 -1.08 13.62 19.34
C THR A 65 -1.05 14.47 18.08
N ALA A 66 -2.20 14.76 17.48
CA ALA A 66 -2.32 15.62 16.31
C ALA A 66 -1.77 17.03 16.59
N ARG A 67 -2.14 17.63 17.73
CA ARG A 67 -1.61 18.93 18.16
C ARG A 67 -0.10 18.90 18.43
N ALA A 68 0.42 17.81 18.99
CA ALA A 68 1.86 17.66 19.17
C ALA A 68 2.60 17.61 17.83
N LYS A 69 2.08 16.84 16.86
CA LYS A 69 2.63 16.76 15.49
C LYS A 69 2.51 18.06 14.72
N TRP A 70 1.46 18.85 14.97
CA TRP A 70 1.31 20.17 14.38
C TRP A 70 2.48 21.10 14.70
N LYS A 71 3.05 21.02 15.92
CA LYS A 71 4.21 21.85 16.31
C LYS A 71 5.43 21.59 15.43
N ASP A 72 5.59 20.37 14.93
CA ASP A 72 6.66 20.00 14.00
C ASP A 72 6.31 20.39 12.54
N ALA A 73 5.03 20.24 12.17
CA ALA A 73 4.53 20.56 10.83
C ALA A 73 4.40 22.06 10.55
N TYR A 74 4.10 22.87 11.56
CA TYR A 74 3.85 24.30 11.40
C TYR A 74 5.06 25.07 10.87
N PRO A 75 6.29 24.89 11.38
CA PRO A 75 7.48 25.50 10.79
C PRO A 75 7.64 25.17 9.30
N VAL A 76 7.38 23.91 8.91
CA VAL A 76 7.44 23.49 7.50
C VAL A 76 6.41 24.26 6.66
N MET A 77 5.17 24.37 7.14
CA MET A 77 4.11 25.12 6.44
C MET A 77 4.44 26.61 6.36
N ARG A 78 4.83 27.22 7.47
CA ARG A 78 5.18 28.64 7.54
C ARG A 78 6.33 28.98 6.60
N ASP A 79 7.41 28.21 6.65
CA ASP A 79 8.65 28.54 5.94
C ASP A 79 8.53 28.29 4.42
N ASN A 80 7.72 27.31 3.99
CA ASN A 80 7.57 26.97 2.57
C ASN A 80 6.32 27.56 1.90
N CYS A 81 5.27 27.87 2.67
CA CYS A 81 3.96 28.29 2.14
C CYS A 81 3.49 29.64 2.70
N GLY A 82 3.96 30.04 3.88
CA GLY A 82 3.48 31.22 4.60
C GLY A 82 3.60 32.52 3.80
N GLY A 83 4.69 32.70 3.06
CA GLY A 83 4.92 33.92 2.27
C GLY A 83 3.86 34.23 1.21
N CYS A 84 3.02 33.28 0.82
CA CYS A 84 1.89 33.54 -0.09
C CYS A 84 0.52 33.22 0.55
N HIS A 85 0.49 32.27 1.49
CA HIS A 85 -0.75 31.73 2.04
C HIS A 85 -1.10 32.27 3.44
N ALA A 86 -0.27 33.13 4.04
CA ALA A 86 -0.53 33.74 5.34
C ALA A 86 -1.41 35.01 5.29
N GLY A 87 -2.18 35.21 4.22
CA GLY A 87 -3.19 36.27 4.12
C GLY A 87 -2.85 37.44 3.19
N GLU A 88 -1.63 37.50 2.65
CA GLU A 88 -1.27 38.51 1.63
C GLU A 88 -2.17 38.43 0.38
N ARG A 89 -2.68 37.23 0.09
CA ARG A 89 -3.60 36.95 -1.00
C ARG A 89 -4.88 36.32 -0.41
N PRO A 90 -5.97 37.09 -0.23
CA PRO A 90 -7.17 36.64 0.47
C PRO A 90 -7.77 35.34 -0.10
N MET A 91 -7.69 35.15 -1.42
CA MET A 91 -8.24 33.99 -2.14
C MET A 91 -7.46 32.68 -1.94
N ILE A 92 -6.27 32.72 -1.33
CA ILE A 92 -5.44 31.55 -1.07
C ILE A 92 -4.91 31.53 0.38
N GLY A 93 -5.54 32.30 1.28
CA GLY A 93 -5.08 32.55 2.64
C GLY A 93 -5.33 31.40 3.63
N PHE A 94 -4.97 30.17 3.30
CA PHE A 94 -5.22 29.01 4.18
C PHE A 94 -4.26 28.90 5.38
N LEU A 95 -3.25 29.77 5.48
CA LEU A 95 -2.35 29.89 6.64
C LEU A 95 -2.56 31.18 7.43
N VAL A 96 -3.76 31.76 7.38
CA VAL A 96 -4.11 32.94 8.18
C VAL A 96 -4.43 32.52 9.62
N GLY A 97 -3.85 33.22 10.58
CA GLY A 97 -4.12 33.04 12.01
C GLY A 97 -3.17 33.87 12.87
N ASP A 98 -3.63 34.26 14.06
CA ASP A 98 -2.85 35.08 15.00
C ASP A 98 -1.77 34.26 15.74
N ASP A 99 -1.97 32.94 15.83
CA ASP A 99 -1.04 31.97 16.40
C ASP A 99 -1.04 30.65 15.61
N ASP A 100 -0.18 29.69 16.01
CA ASP A 100 -0.04 28.43 15.30
C ASP A 100 -1.32 27.57 15.32
N LEU A 101 -2.11 27.62 16.39
CA LEU A 101 -3.36 26.86 16.48
C LEU A 101 -4.49 27.51 15.67
N ALA A 102 -4.54 28.84 15.61
CA ALA A 102 -5.44 29.56 14.72
C ALA A 102 -5.11 29.27 13.25
N VAL A 103 -3.82 29.21 12.88
CA VAL A 103 -3.39 28.79 11.54
C VAL A 103 -3.84 27.36 11.24
N ARG A 104 -3.65 26.43 12.19
CA ARG A 104 -4.14 25.05 12.06
C ARG A 104 -5.64 25.00 11.80
N GLU A 105 -6.42 25.74 12.60
CA GLU A 105 -7.87 25.76 12.48
C GLU A 105 -8.33 26.31 11.13
N THR A 106 -7.75 27.42 10.67
CA THR A 106 -8.01 27.98 9.33
C THR A 106 -7.67 26.98 8.24
N LEU A 107 -6.52 26.32 8.34
CA LEU A 107 -6.06 25.31 7.38
C LEU A 107 -7.03 24.14 7.28
N MET A 108 -7.53 23.65 8.42
CA MET A 108 -8.46 22.51 8.49
C MET A 108 -9.87 22.86 8.00
N LYS A 109 -10.28 24.13 8.07
CA LYS A 109 -11.61 24.61 7.62
C LYS A 109 -11.61 25.17 6.20
N TYR A 110 -10.46 25.25 5.55
CA TYR A 110 -10.32 25.92 4.26
C TYR A 110 -11.10 25.20 3.15
N ASP A 111 -11.76 25.97 2.28
CA ASP A 111 -12.55 25.45 1.15
C ASP A 111 -12.07 26.08 -0.18
N PRO A 112 -11.65 25.29 -1.19
CA PRO A 112 -11.60 23.83 -1.21
C PRO A 112 -10.56 23.24 -0.25
N PRO A 113 -10.81 22.05 0.33
CA PRO A 113 -9.94 21.45 1.33
C PRO A 113 -8.53 21.25 0.78
N VAL A 114 -7.55 21.72 1.56
CA VAL A 114 -6.12 21.56 1.27
C VAL A 114 -5.50 20.40 2.04
N VAL A 115 -6.10 20.04 3.18
CA VAL A 115 -5.82 18.82 3.94
C VAL A 115 -6.92 17.79 3.61
N ASN A 116 -6.52 16.58 3.27
CA ASN A 116 -7.42 15.48 2.98
C ASN A 116 -7.27 14.44 4.09
N LEU A 117 -8.19 14.45 5.06
CA LEU A 117 -8.14 13.54 6.19
C LEU A 117 -8.47 12.10 5.81
N ASP A 118 -9.35 11.89 4.83
CA ASP A 118 -9.66 10.54 4.34
C ASP A 118 -8.47 9.87 3.65
N ALA A 119 -7.50 10.67 3.22
CA ALA A 119 -6.40 10.27 2.36
C ALA A 119 -5.20 11.16 2.61
N ALA A 120 -4.55 10.98 3.76
CA ALA A 120 -3.51 11.88 4.24
C ALA A 120 -2.46 12.19 3.16
N SER A 121 -1.96 11.15 2.48
CA SER A 121 -0.97 11.23 1.39
C SER A 121 -1.44 12.00 0.15
N SER A 122 -2.74 12.10 -0.08
CA SER A 122 -3.36 12.82 -1.20
C SER A 122 -3.70 14.27 -0.87
N SER A 123 -3.39 14.74 0.35
CA SER A 123 -3.59 16.15 0.73
C SER A 123 -2.88 17.08 -0.26
N ARG A 124 -3.53 18.18 -0.65
CA ARG A 124 -2.97 19.16 -1.61
C ARG A 124 -1.67 19.77 -1.10
N ILE A 125 -1.50 19.85 0.21
CA ILE A 125 -0.25 20.30 0.85
C ILE A 125 0.93 19.33 0.62
N LEU A 126 0.66 18.06 0.27
CA LEU A 126 1.66 17.04 -0.06
C LEU A 126 1.78 16.80 -1.57
N THR A 127 0.67 16.89 -2.31
CA THR A 127 0.58 16.61 -3.75
C THR A 127 0.73 17.86 -4.62
N LYS A 128 1.27 18.94 -4.04
CA LYS A 128 1.50 20.22 -4.70
C LYS A 128 2.13 20.01 -6.08
N ASN A 129 1.36 20.27 -7.14
CA ASN A 129 1.82 20.20 -8.53
C ASN A 129 2.77 21.39 -8.84
N VAL A 130 3.02 21.71 -10.10
CA VAL A 130 3.79 22.89 -10.52
C VAL A 130 3.29 24.14 -9.79
N HIS A 131 4.09 24.65 -8.86
CA HIS A 131 3.75 25.79 -8.02
C HIS A 131 5.00 26.63 -7.77
N GLU A 132 4.83 27.93 -7.57
CA GLU A 132 5.94 28.85 -7.32
C GLU A 132 6.56 28.62 -5.93
N GLY A 133 7.85 28.29 -5.90
CA GLY A 133 8.60 28.09 -4.67
C GLY A 133 9.37 26.77 -4.67
N PRO A 134 10.28 26.58 -3.70
CA PRO A 134 10.96 25.31 -3.55
C PRO A 134 9.94 24.21 -3.25
N GLY A 135 10.13 23.05 -3.88
CA GLY A 135 9.39 21.85 -3.51
C GLY A 135 9.75 21.43 -2.08
N LEU A 136 8.81 20.76 -1.40
CA LEU A 136 9.09 20.16 -0.10
C LEU A 136 10.23 19.14 -0.24
N THR A 137 11.16 19.16 0.70
CA THR A 137 12.12 18.06 0.85
C THR A 137 11.39 16.78 1.27
N PRO A 138 11.96 15.58 1.05
CA PRO A 138 11.36 14.34 1.52
C PRO A 138 11.07 14.34 3.03
N GLN A 139 11.95 14.94 3.84
CA GLN A 139 11.77 15.05 5.29
C GLN A 139 10.62 15.99 5.67
N GLN A 140 10.49 17.11 4.96
CA GLN A 140 9.37 18.04 5.15
C GLN A 140 8.04 17.37 4.78
N ALA A 141 7.98 16.68 3.63
CA ALA A 141 6.79 15.95 3.21
C ALA A 141 6.41 14.85 4.22
N ALA A 142 7.39 14.09 4.73
CA ALA A 142 7.15 13.08 5.76
C ALA A 142 6.61 13.69 7.07
N THR A 143 7.13 14.87 7.46
CA THR A 143 6.65 15.59 8.66
C THR A 143 5.20 16.02 8.50
N LEU A 144 4.85 16.61 7.36
CA LEU A 144 3.47 17.00 7.06
C LEU A 144 2.54 15.79 6.98
N LEU A 145 2.96 14.71 6.31
CA LEU A 145 2.17 13.48 6.22
C LEU A 145 1.88 12.88 7.59
N ALA A 146 2.88 12.82 8.47
CA ALA A 146 2.72 12.32 9.84
C ALA A 146 1.72 13.17 10.64
N TRP A 147 1.72 14.49 10.44
CA TRP A 147 0.73 15.36 11.06
C TRP A 147 -0.68 15.15 10.49
N VAL A 148 -0.84 15.11 9.17
CA VAL A 148 -2.17 14.87 8.56
C VAL A 148 -2.74 13.51 8.96
N GLN A 149 -1.91 12.47 9.04
CA GLN A 149 -2.35 11.17 9.54
C GLN A 149 -2.85 11.27 10.98
N ALA A 150 -2.13 11.99 11.84
CA ALA A 150 -2.57 12.20 13.22
C ALA A 150 -3.88 13.02 13.31
N GLU A 151 -4.09 14.00 12.41
CA GLU A 151 -5.37 14.72 12.31
C GLU A 151 -6.51 13.79 11.87
N SER A 152 -6.26 12.91 10.89
CA SER A 152 -7.23 11.91 10.44
C SER A 152 -7.64 11.02 11.62
N ASP A 153 -6.65 10.50 12.34
CA ASP A 153 -6.88 9.65 13.51
C ASP A 153 -7.64 10.42 14.61
N ALA A 154 -7.34 11.71 14.79
CA ALA A 154 -8.01 12.55 15.79
C ALA A 154 -9.49 12.81 15.46
N VAL A 155 -9.84 12.99 14.19
CA VAL A 155 -11.23 13.16 13.75
C VAL A 155 -12.01 11.85 13.88
N GLY A 156 -11.39 10.71 13.57
CA GLY A 156 -12.00 9.38 13.76
C GLY A 156 -12.34 9.04 15.22
N HIS A 157 -11.78 9.77 16.18
CA HIS A 157 -11.97 9.57 17.62
C HIS A 157 -12.56 10.81 18.31
N ASP A 158 -13.19 11.72 17.55
CA ASP A 158 -13.95 12.82 18.13
C ASP A 158 -15.27 12.26 18.72
N PRO A 159 -15.46 12.26 20.05
CA PRO A 159 -16.69 11.75 20.65
C PRO A 159 -17.94 12.53 20.22
N ASP A 160 -17.77 13.80 19.80
CA ASP A 160 -18.87 14.65 19.34
C ASP A 160 -19.19 14.43 17.85
N HIS A 161 -18.26 13.83 17.09
CA HIS A 161 -18.41 13.53 15.67
C HIS A 161 -17.87 12.12 15.37
N PRO A 162 -18.52 11.06 15.86
CA PRO A 162 -18.08 9.70 15.58
C PRO A 162 -18.12 9.49 14.06
N VAL A 163 -16.95 9.33 13.45
CA VAL A 163 -16.87 8.87 12.06
C VAL A 163 -17.43 7.44 12.07
N PRO A 164 -18.49 7.14 11.31
CA PRO A 164 -19.02 5.79 11.24
C PRO A 164 -17.88 4.85 10.86
N GLN A 165 -17.57 3.89 11.72
CA GLN A 165 -16.54 2.91 11.41
C GLN A 165 -17.09 1.99 10.33
N LEU A 166 -16.79 2.32 9.07
CA LEU A 166 -17.11 1.48 7.93
C LEU A 166 -16.08 0.35 7.84
N ALA A 167 -16.12 -0.55 8.82
CA ALA A 167 -15.29 -1.74 8.86
C ALA A 167 -16.13 -3.00 9.12
N THR A 168 -15.74 -4.11 8.50
CA THR A 168 -16.30 -5.42 8.87
C THR A 168 -15.83 -5.80 10.27
N PRO A 169 -16.61 -6.57 11.04
CA PRO A 169 -16.10 -7.20 12.24
C PRO A 169 -14.86 -8.07 11.92
N PRO A 170 -13.87 -8.15 12.83
CA PRO A 170 -12.75 -9.06 12.65
C PRO A 170 -13.24 -10.49 12.46
N ALA A 171 -12.76 -11.14 11.41
CA ALA A 171 -13.19 -12.48 11.04
C ALA A 171 -11.97 -13.41 10.89
N PRO A 172 -12.03 -14.63 11.45
CA PRO A 172 -10.98 -15.62 11.25
C PRO A 172 -10.94 -16.06 9.79
N ILE A 173 -9.74 -16.32 9.29
CA ILE A 173 -9.55 -16.87 7.94
C ILE A 173 -9.20 -18.36 8.01
N GLN A 174 -9.68 -19.10 7.02
CA GLN A 174 -9.32 -20.48 6.75
C GLN A 174 -8.28 -20.51 5.62
N LEU A 175 -7.17 -21.20 5.88
CA LEU A 175 -6.04 -21.27 4.95
C LEU A 175 -6.21 -22.40 3.93
N CYS A 176 -5.84 -22.09 2.69
CA CYS A 176 -5.60 -23.02 1.61
C CYS A 176 -4.24 -23.68 1.78
N THR A 177 -4.26 -24.95 2.14
CA THR A 177 -3.07 -25.78 2.35
C THR A 177 -2.73 -26.62 1.11
N SER A 178 -3.74 -26.98 0.31
CA SER A 178 -3.57 -27.70 -0.96
C SER A 178 -4.89 -27.75 -1.76
N GLY A 179 -4.83 -28.14 -3.04
CA GLY A 179 -6.02 -28.41 -3.86
C GLY A 179 -6.51 -27.21 -4.67
N ALA A 180 -7.63 -27.39 -5.37
CA ALA A 180 -8.31 -26.35 -6.11
C ALA A 180 -9.21 -25.51 -5.17
N PRO A 181 -9.51 -24.24 -5.51
CA PRO A 181 -10.50 -23.44 -4.78
C PRO A 181 -11.79 -24.22 -4.49
N ASP A 182 -12.36 -23.99 -3.31
CA ASP A 182 -13.55 -24.67 -2.78
C ASP A 182 -13.34 -26.15 -2.39
N SER A 183 -12.12 -26.69 -2.47
CA SER A 183 -11.82 -27.98 -1.85
C SER A 183 -11.78 -27.87 -0.32
N PRO A 184 -11.98 -28.98 0.43
CA PRO A 184 -11.84 -28.97 1.90
C PRO A 184 -10.46 -28.47 2.40
N THR A 185 -9.45 -28.55 1.56
CA THR A 185 -8.07 -28.11 1.85
C THR A 185 -7.76 -26.72 1.28
N CYS A 186 -8.69 -26.10 0.55
CA CYS A 186 -8.61 -24.76 -0.02
C CYS A 186 -9.97 -24.03 0.06
N PRO A 187 -10.48 -23.81 1.28
CA PRO A 187 -11.80 -23.20 1.45
C PRO A 187 -11.84 -21.77 0.92
N THR A 188 -13.03 -21.34 0.48
CA THR A 188 -13.32 -19.93 0.22
C THR A 188 -13.78 -19.28 1.52
N ASN A 189 -13.12 -18.21 1.90
CA ASN A 189 -13.49 -17.35 3.01
C ASN A 189 -14.58 -16.39 2.54
N HIS A 190 -15.53 -16.09 3.43
CA HIS A 190 -16.63 -15.18 3.17
C HIS A 190 -16.73 -14.19 4.33
N ILE A 191 -16.61 -12.91 4.02
CA ILE A 191 -16.65 -11.81 4.99
C ILE A 191 -17.88 -10.97 4.66
N SER A 192 -18.91 -11.09 5.50
CA SER A 192 -20.18 -10.40 5.29
C SER A 192 -20.01 -8.89 5.44
N LEU A 193 -20.49 -8.14 4.45
CA LEU A 193 -20.63 -6.69 4.54
C LEU A 193 -21.88 -6.30 5.36
N GLY A 194 -22.79 -7.25 5.59
CA GLY A 194 -23.95 -7.06 6.45
C GLY A 194 -23.60 -6.81 7.93
N GLY A 195 -22.37 -7.15 8.34
CA GLY A 195 -21.87 -6.90 9.69
C GLY A 195 -21.28 -5.51 9.92
N VAL A 196 -21.14 -4.68 8.87
CA VAL A 196 -20.59 -3.32 9.02
C VAL A 196 -21.60 -2.44 9.76
N PRO A 197 -21.22 -1.77 10.86
CA PRO A 197 -22.10 -0.85 11.58
C PRO A 197 -22.75 0.19 10.66
N ASP A 198 -24.00 0.55 10.98
CA ASP A 198 -24.83 1.56 10.32
C ASP A 198 -25.27 1.26 8.86
N ILE A 199 -24.40 0.66 8.04
CA ILE A 199 -24.67 0.40 6.62
C ILE A 199 -24.99 -1.07 6.30
N GLY A 200 -24.55 -2.01 7.13
CA GLY A 200 -24.63 -3.44 6.82
C GLY A 200 -26.06 -3.94 6.57
N ALA A 201 -27.04 -3.43 7.30
CA ALA A 201 -28.45 -3.75 7.08
C ALA A 201 -28.96 -3.35 5.67
N MET A 202 -28.32 -2.37 5.02
CA MET A 202 -28.64 -1.94 3.66
C MET A 202 -27.95 -2.79 2.58
N LEU A 203 -27.09 -3.73 2.98
CA LEU A 203 -26.29 -4.59 2.09
C LEU A 203 -26.63 -6.09 2.26
N PRO A 204 -27.91 -6.49 2.21
CA PRO A 204 -28.32 -7.86 2.46
C PRO A 204 -27.69 -8.85 1.48
N GLY A 205 -26.87 -9.76 2.03
CA GLY A 205 -26.16 -10.80 1.29
C GLY A 205 -24.92 -10.33 0.55
N ALA A 206 -24.49 -9.06 0.71
CA ALA A 206 -23.24 -8.60 0.15
C ALA A 206 -22.06 -9.09 1.00
N GLU A 207 -20.98 -9.51 0.34
CA GLU A 207 -19.82 -10.09 0.99
C GLU A 207 -18.54 -9.93 0.16
N ILE A 208 -17.40 -9.98 0.83
CA ILE A 208 -16.08 -10.17 0.21
C ILE A 208 -15.73 -11.65 0.33
N SER A 209 -15.27 -12.26 -0.76
CA SER A 209 -14.82 -13.66 -0.76
C SER A 209 -13.43 -13.84 -1.37
N PHE A 210 -12.68 -14.82 -0.86
CA PHE A 210 -11.31 -15.13 -1.29
C PHE A 210 -10.83 -16.50 -0.78
N ASN A 211 -9.85 -17.08 -1.45
CA ASN A 211 -9.04 -18.16 -0.89
C ASN A 211 -7.73 -17.56 -0.36
N ALA A 212 -7.37 -17.88 0.88
CA ALA A 212 -6.18 -17.35 1.54
C ALA A 212 -5.08 -18.41 1.61
N GLN A 213 -3.84 -18.07 1.31
CA GLN A 213 -2.67 -18.93 1.48
C GLN A 213 -1.61 -18.18 2.28
N ALA A 214 -1.17 -18.76 3.39
CA ALA A 214 -0.09 -18.18 4.19
C ALA A 214 1.27 -18.73 3.75
N LEU A 215 2.24 -17.83 3.63
CA LEU A 215 3.67 -18.14 3.55
C LEU A 215 4.36 -17.45 4.73
N THR A 216 5.67 -17.70 4.95
CA THR A 216 6.40 -17.37 6.18
C THR A 216 6.06 -15.99 6.79
N ASP A 217 5.95 -14.93 5.98
CA ASP A 217 5.61 -13.57 6.43
C ASP A 217 4.61 -12.84 5.49
N VAL A 218 3.86 -13.59 4.67
CA VAL A 218 2.91 -13.00 3.72
C VAL A 218 1.61 -13.78 3.67
N LEU A 219 0.50 -13.05 3.52
CA LEU A 219 -0.82 -13.62 3.23
C LEU A 219 -1.16 -13.36 1.75
N TYR A 220 -1.34 -14.44 0.99
CA TYR A 220 -1.75 -14.39 -0.40
C TYR A 220 -3.25 -14.63 -0.52
N LEU A 221 -3.99 -13.70 -1.11
CA LEU A 221 -5.41 -13.86 -1.42
C LEU A 221 -5.57 -14.13 -2.92
N THR A 222 -6.43 -15.10 -3.26
CA THR A 222 -6.84 -15.41 -4.62
C THR A 222 -8.36 -15.49 -4.72
N ASN A 223 -8.90 -15.40 -5.94
CA ASN A 223 -10.34 -15.28 -6.17
C ASN A 223 -10.97 -14.15 -5.35
N PHE A 224 -10.22 -13.07 -5.12
CA PHE A 224 -10.56 -11.96 -4.26
C PHE A 224 -11.62 -11.08 -4.92
N LYS A 225 -12.86 -11.19 -4.45
CA LYS A 225 -14.03 -10.64 -5.16
C LYS A 225 -15.09 -10.14 -4.19
N VAL A 226 -15.97 -9.29 -4.69
CA VAL A 226 -17.17 -8.82 -3.99
C VAL A 226 -18.41 -9.43 -4.65
N ASN A 227 -19.28 -10.00 -3.83
CA ASN A 227 -20.66 -10.32 -4.19
C ASN A 227 -21.55 -9.15 -3.76
N GLY A 228 -22.32 -8.57 -4.68
CA GLY A 228 -23.18 -7.43 -4.40
C GLY A 228 -24.39 -7.75 -3.54
N GLY A 229 -24.74 -9.01 -3.31
CA GLY A 229 -25.97 -9.36 -2.60
C GLY A 229 -27.22 -8.83 -3.31
N THR A 230 -28.34 -8.74 -2.61
CA THR A 230 -29.63 -8.37 -3.25
C THR A 230 -29.79 -6.88 -3.53
N ALA A 231 -29.04 -6.02 -2.84
CA ALA A 231 -29.04 -4.56 -3.05
C ALA A 231 -27.88 -4.05 -3.92
N GLY A 232 -26.96 -4.95 -4.30
CA GLY A 232 -25.66 -4.56 -4.85
C GLY A 232 -24.79 -3.86 -3.80
N ALA A 233 -23.55 -3.53 -4.17
CA ALA A 233 -22.59 -2.88 -3.28
C ALA A 233 -21.75 -1.85 -4.04
N TYR A 234 -21.60 -0.67 -3.46
CA TYR A 234 -20.65 0.35 -3.86
C TYR A 234 -19.62 0.54 -2.76
N LEU A 235 -18.34 0.47 -3.12
CA LEU A 235 -17.23 0.60 -2.19
C LEU A 235 -16.11 1.45 -2.77
N GLU A 236 -15.56 2.34 -1.94
CA GLU A 236 -14.37 3.13 -2.23
C GLU A 236 -13.30 2.89 -1.19
N HIS A 237 -12.04 2.86 -1.65
CA HIS A 237 -10.85 2.81 -0.80
C HIS A 237 -10.92 1.67 0.22
N LEU A 238 -10.80 0.44 -0.29
CA LEU A 238 -10.73 -0.73 0.58
C LEU A 238 -9.37 -0.78 1.26
N LEU A 239 -9.35 -0.85 2.59
CA LEU A 239 -8.14 -1.15 3.34
C LEU A 239 -8.30 -2.50 4.04
N VAL A 240 -7.38 -3.43 3.77
CA VAL A 240 -7.35 -4.72 4.47
C VAL A 240 -6.43 -4.57 5.68
N VAL A 241 -6.89 -5.02 6.84
CA VAL A 241 -6.17 -4.91 8.10
C VAL A 241 -6.03 -6.30 8.73
N SER A 242 -4.79 -6.68 9.05
CA SER A 242 -4.49 -7.87 9.86
C SER A 242 -4.74 -7.54 11.32
N ILE A 243 -5.50 -8.37 12.01
CA ILE A 243 -5.76 -8.25 13.44
C ILE A 243 -5.04 -9.40 14.15
N PRO A 244 -3.88 -9.14 14.78
CA PRO A 244 -3.12 -10.17 15.48
C PRO A 244 -3.95 -10.86 16.56
N THR A 245 -3.76 -12.17 16.67
CA THR A 245 -4.39 -12.95 17.75
C THR A 245 -3.90 -12.54 19.15
N ASP A 246 -2.65 -12.08 19.26
CA ASP A 246 -2.17 -11.40 20.45
C ASP A 246 -2.71 -9.96 20.49
N THR A 247 -3.73 -9.73 21.31
CA THR A 247 -4.42 -8.44 21.46
C THR A 247 -3.51 -7.33 22.01
N LYS A 248 -2.27 -7.62 22.39
CA LYS A 248 -1.26 -6.62 22.76
C LYS A 248 -0.54 -6.02 21.55
N LEU A 249 -0.58 -6.71 20.42
CA LEU A 249 -0.03 -6.20 19.18
C LEU A 249 -1.08 -5.32 18.48
N PRO A 250 -0.66 -4.19 17.90
CA PRO A 250 -1.59 -3.33 17.18
C PRO A 250 -2.08 -4.00 15.88
N PRO A 251 -3.27 -3.63 15.37
CA PRO A 251 -3.67 -3.93 14.01
C PRO A 251 -2.61 -3.52 12.98
N ILE A 252 -2.44 -4.33 11.94
CA ILE A 252 -1.45 -4.12 10.88
C ILE A 252 -2.22 -3.80 9.59
N PRO A 253 -2.34 -2.53 9.19
CA PRO A 253 -2.97 -2.18 7.92
C PRO A 253 -2.10 -2.59 6.73
N ASP A 254 -2.71 -2.74 5.55
CA ASP A 254 -1.96 -2.89 4.30
C ASP A 254 -1.06 -1.66 4.08
N GLN A 255 0.26 -1.86 4.23
CA GLN A 255 1.24 -0.78 4.34
C GLN A 255 1.38 0.08 3.08
N ILE A 256 0.97 -0.45 1.93
CA ILE A 256 1.00 0.28 0.65
C ILE A 256 -0.37 0.83 0.26
N ASP A 257 -1.41 0.58 1.08
CA ASP A 257 -2.80 0.99 0.84
C ASP A 257 -3.22 0.75 -0.62
N ARG A 258 -3.07 -0.50 -1.08
CA ARG A 258 -3.08 -0.80 -2.52
C ARG A 258 -4.39 -0.47 -3.22
N TYR A 259 -5.49 -0.43 -2.47
CA TYR A 259 -6.80 -0.09 -3.03
C TYR A 259 -7.24 1.33 -2.67
N PHE A 260 -6.29 2.21 -2.30
CA PHE A 260 -6.52 3.62 -2.02
C PHE A 260 -7.43 4.31 -3.06
N ALA A 261 -7.15 4.09 -4.35
CA ALA A 261 -7.90 4.70 -5.45
C ALA A 261 -9.07 3.85 -5.97
N MET A 262 -9.31 2.67 -5.37
CA MET A 262 -10.32 1.75 -5.89
C MET A 262 -11.72 2.30 -5.68
N LYS A 263 -12.52 2.26 -6.74
CA LYS A 263 -13.98 2.41 -6.69
C LYS A 263 -14.60 1.22 -7.39
N LEU A 264 -15.43 0.47 -6.67
CA LEU A 264 -16.10 -0.72 -7.20
C LEU A 264 -17.60 -0.59 -7.01
N ASN A 265 -18.35 -0.78 -8.10
CA ASN A 265 -19.80 -0.68 -8.13
C ASN A 265 -20.38 -2.00 -8.66
N VAL A 266 -20.85 -2.85 -7.74
CA VAL A 266 -21.31 -4.20 -8.02
C VAL A 266 -22.84 -4.21 -8.01
N LYS A 267 -23.43 -4.60 -9.14
CA LYS A 267 -24.89 -4.73 -9.26
C LYS A 267 -25.44 -5.78 -8.31
N ALA A 268 -26.74 -5.71 -8.03
CA ALA A 268 -27.46 -6.75 -7.31
C ALA A 268 -27.24 -8.13 -7.96
N ASN A 269 -26.88 -9.11 -7.13
CA ASN A 269 -26.58 -10.50 -7.46
C ASN A 269 -25.42 -10.68 -8.45
N ALA A 270 -24.62 -9.63 -8.67
CA ALA A 270 -23.42 -9.70 -9.49
C ALA A 270 -22.19 -9.94 -8.61
N ILE A 271 -21.14 -10.45 -9.25
CA ILE A 271 -19.83 -10.65 -8.65
C ILE A 271 -18.82 -9.83 -9.45
N ALA A 272 -17.94 -9.12 -8.75
CA ALA A 272 -16.83 -8.39 -9.37
C ALA A 272 -15.52 -8.70 -8.64
N GLN A 273 -14.44 -8.87 -9.41
CA GLN A 273 -13.10 -9.06 -8.85
C GLN A 273 -12.58 -7.75 -8.26
N ILE A 274 -11.89 -7.84 -7.13
CA ILE A 274 -11.10 -6.76 -6.56
C ILE A 274 -9.70 -6.88 -7.18
N ASP A 275 -9.25 -5.87 -7.92
CA ASP A 275 -7.87 -5.80 -8.44
C ASP A 275 -7.41 -7.08 -9.17
N GLY A 276 -8.24 -7.58 -10.09
CA GLY A 276 -7.92 -8.79 -10.86
C GLY A 276 -8.04 -10.10 -10.07
N GLY A 277 -8.42 -10.03 -8.80
CA GLY A 277 -8.74 -11.18 -7.98
C GLY A 277 -7.58 -11.75 -7.18
N THR A 278 -6.42 -11.09 -7.12
CA THR A 278 -5.33 -11.52 -6.23
C THR A 278 -4.61 -10.37 -5.53
N ALA A 279 -4.07 -10.69 -4.35
CA ALA A 279 -3.34 -9.74 -3.53
C ALA A 279 -2.32 -10.45 -2.63
N VAL A 280 -1.17 -9.79 -2.37
CA VAL A 280 -0.14 -10.26 -1.41
C VAL A 280 0.01 -9.24 -0.29
N PHE A 281 -0.29 -9.59 0.95
CA PHE A 281 -0.14 -8.71 2.11
C PHE A 281 1.09 -9.10 2.93
N GLY A 282 2.08 -8.21 2.98
CA GLY A 282 3.31 -8.42 3.76
C GLY A 282 3.09 -8.12 5.23
N GLY A 283 3.62 -8.99 6.11
CA GLY A 283 3.46 -8.87 7.56
C GLY A 283 2.14 -9.40 8.10
N PHE A 284 1.29 -9.97 7.25
CA PHE A 284 0.00 -10.55 7.65
C PHE A 284 0.22 -12.02 7.95
N ALA A 285 0.05 -12.44 9.21
CA ALA A 285 0.19 -13.83 9.58
C ALA A 285 -1.06 -14.62 9.20
N GLY A 286 -0.89 -15.87 8.76
CA GLY A 286 -2.03 -16.75 8.43
C GLY A 286 -2.94 -17.11 9.62
N THR A 287 -2.51 -16.80 10.84
CA THR A 287 -3.27 -16.98 12.07
C THR A 287 -4.09 -15.77 12.46
N ASP A 288 -3.84 -14.61 11.86
CA ASP A 288 -4.52 -13.36 12.19
C ASP A 288 -5.97 -13.37 11.67
N MET A 289 -6.82 -12.58 12.30
CA MET A 289 -8.13 -12.26 11.74
C MET A 289 -7.98 -11.14 10.71
N LEU A 290 -8.93 -11.03 9.78
CA LEU A 290 -8.98 -9.90 8.84
C LEU A 290 -10.16 -8.99 9.14
N GLU A 291 -9.90 -7.69 8.99
CA GLU A 291 -10.92 -6.64 8.86
C GLU A 291 -10.79 -5.96 7.50
N PHE A 292 -11.93 -5.53 6.96
CA PHE A 292 -12.01 -4.75 5.73
C PHE A 292 -12.61 -3.41 6.07
N HIS A 293 -11.81 -2.36 5.92
CA HIS A 293 -12.16 -0.96 6.15
C HIS A 293 -12.49 -0.29 4.82
N PHE A 294 -13.41 0.66 4.84
CA PHE A 294 -13.86 1.38 3.65
C PHE A 294 -13.90 2.87 3.93
N LYS A 295 -13.53 3.69 2.93
CA LYS A 295 -13.87 5.11 2.98
C LYS A 295 -15.36 5.33 2.70
N VAL A 296 -15.90 4.60 1.73
CA VAL A 296 -17.32 4.63 1.38
C VAL A 296 -17.78 3.21 1.24
N LEU A 297 -18.90 2.89 1.86
CA LEU A 297 -19.65 1.67 1.65
C LEU A 297 -21.13 2.03 1.57
N SER A 298 -21.82 1.56 0.53
CA SER A 298 -23.27 1.80 0.35
C SER A 298 -23.88 0.77 -0.60
N PRO A 299 -25.21 0.68 -0.73
CA PRO A 299 -25.84 -0.09 -1.81
C PRO A 299 -25.35 0.35 -3.20
N TYR A 300 -25.64 -0.48 -4.21
CA TYR A 300 -25.36 -0.14 -5.60
C TYR A 300 -25.92 1.24 -5.96
N LYS A 301 -25.07 2.08 -6.53
CA LYS A 301 -25.45 3.38 -7.06
C LYS A 301 -25.54 3.24 -8.57
N PRO A 302 -26.71 3.31 -9.21
CA PRO A 302 -26.77 3.41 -10.65
C PRO A 302 -25.92 4.60 -11.07
N ASP A 303 -25.01 4.42 -12.03
CA ASP A 303 -24.20 5.51 -12.53
C ASP A 303 -25.16 6.55 -13.14
N SER A 304 -25.50 7.59 -12.37
CA SER A 304 -26.42 8.64 -12.79
C SER A 304 -25.66 9.61 -13.70
N GLY A 305 -25.31 9.13 -14.91
CA GLY A 305 -24.67 9.91 -15.94
C GLY A 305 -23.24 10.37 -15.63
N GLY A 306 -22.25 9.55 -15.98
CA GLY A 306 -20.96 10.08 -16.46
C GLY A 306 -19.74 10.04 -15.54
N THR A 307 -19.77 9.40 -14.37
CA THR A 307 -18.52 9.11 -13.64
C THR A 307 -18.19 7.64 -13.78
N THR A 308 -17.41 7.34 -14.81
CA THR A 308 -16.75 6.07 -15.06
C THR A 308 -16.17 5.52 -13.76
N GLN A 309 -16.39 4.22 -13.53
CA GLN A 309 -15.59 3.37 -12.63
C GLN A 309 -14.13 3.84 -12.66
N GLY A 310 -13.47 3.96 -11.50
CA GLY A 310 -12.10 4.50 -11.32
C GLY A 310 -10.98 3.70 -12.00
N GLY A 311 -11.24 3.13 -13.16
CA GLY A 311 -10.29 2.53 -14.06
C GLY A 311 -9.61 3.56 -14.95
N CYS A 312 -8.82 3.04 -15.88
CA CYS A 312 -8.03 3.76 -16.86
C CYS A 312 -8.81 4.86 -17.57
N LYS A 313 -8.37 6.10 -17.39
CA LYS A 313 -9.00 7.32 -17.92
C LYS A 313 -8.45 7.67 -19.29
N VAL A 314 -7.24 7.23 -19.64
CA VAL A 314 -6.56 7.59 -20.88
C VAL A 314 -6.26 6.37 -21.75
N LEU A 315 -7.31 5.61 -22.10
CA LEU A 315 -7.23 4.42 -22.95
C LEU A 315 -6.44 4.62 -24.25
N ALA A 316 -6.54 5.81 -24.86
CA ALA A 316 -5.76 6.14 -26.06
C ALA A 316 -4.24 6.06 -25.81
N LYS A 317 -3.76 6.56 -24.65
CA LYS A 317 -2.36 6.47 -24.25
C LYS A 317 -1.96 5.05 -23.86
N PHE A 318 -2.86 4.30 -23.21
CA PHE A 318 -2.63 2.89 -22.96
C PHE A 318 -2.39 2.13 -24.27
N LYS A 319 -3.23 2.36 -25.28
CA LYS A 319 -3.09 1.77 -26.62
C LYS A 319 -1.79 2.15 -27.30
N SER A 320 -1.42 3.42 -27.30
CA SER A 320 -0.22 3.88 -28.03
C SER A 320 1.10 3.62 -27.31
N ASN A 321 1.09 3.49 -25.97
CA ASN A 321 2.32 3.45 -25.17
C ASN A 321 2.49 2.17 -24.36
N ALA A 322 1.42 1.66 -23.75
CA ALA A 322 1.50 0.50 -22.87
C ALA A 322 1.39 -0.83 -23.62
N ILE A 323 0.37 -0.97 -24.47
CA ILE A 323 0.13 -2.20 -25.24
C ILE A 323 1.36 -2.65 -26.04
N PRO A 324 2.09 -1.77 -26.76
CA PRO A 324 3.28 -2.19 -27.49
C PRO A 324 4.36 -2.80 -26.60
N GLN A 325 4.54 -2.28 -25.38
CA GLN A 325 5.54 -2.82 -24.45
C GLN A 325 5.07 -4.10 -23.78
N LEU A 326 3.78 -4.19 -23.43
CA LEU A 326 3.19 -5.38 -22.81
C LEU A 326 3.17 -6.60 -23.75
N THR A 327 3.13 -6.35 -25.06
CA THR A 327 3.09 -7.38 -26.11
C THR A 327 4.44 -7.61 -26.79
N ALA A 328 5.41 -6.70 -26.65
CA ALA A 328 6.74 -6.84 -27.23
C ALA A 328 7.53 -8.01 -26.63
N GLN A 329 8.41 -8.58 -27.45
CA GLN A 329 9.46 -9.48 -27.00
C GLN A 329 10.61 -8.68 -26.40
N LEU A 330 10.70 -8.66 -25.08
CA LEU A 330 11.69 -7.90 -24.31
C LEU A 330 12.85 -8.80 -23.90
N ALA A 331 14.08 -8.29 -23.99
CA ALA A 331 15.29 -9.04 -23.63
C ALA A 331 15.38 -9.27 -22.12
N LEU A 332 15.70 -10.51 -21.73
CA LEU A 332 15.77 -10.93 -20.32
C LEU A 332 17.20 -10.98 -19.78
N ASN A 333 17.37 -10.71 -18.48
CA ASN A 333 18.64 -10.85 -17.79
C ASN A 333 19.20 -12.28 -17.84
N ALA A 334 18.32 -13.28 -17.80
CA ALA A 334 18.69 -14.70 -17.89
C ALA A 334 19.04 -15.15 -19.32
N GLY A 335 19.01 -14.22 -20.30
CA GLY A 335 19.10 -14.53 -21.73
C GLY A 335 17.74 -14.81 -22.36
N GLY A 336 17.66 -14.63 -23.68
CA GLY A 336 16.43 -14.79 -24.46
C GLY A 336 15.50 -13.58 -24.42
N THR A 337 14.26 -13.77 -24.89
CA THR A 337 13.20 -12.76 -24.90
C THR A 337 11.90 -13.32 -24.35
N ASN A 338 11.06 -12.47 -23.77
CA ASN A 338 9.68 -12.82 -23.42
C ASN A 338 8.79 -11.57 -23.48
N SER A 339 7.48 -11.76 -23.50
CA SER A 339 6.51 -10.66 -23.39
C SER A 339 5.79 -10.72 -22.05
N CYS A 340 5.24 -9.60 -21.58
CA CYS A 340 4.36 -9.64 -20.40
C CYS A 340 3.09 -10.44 -20.74
N SER A 341 2.51 -10.19 -21.92
CA SER A 341 1.26 -10.82 -22.38
C SER A 341 1.33 -12.34 -22.56
N SER A 342 2.47 -12.94 -22.89
CA SER A 342 2.60 -14.41 -23.01
C SER A 342 2.33 -15.12 -21.68
N CYS A 343 2.61 -14.48 -20.55
CA CYS A 343 2.25 -14.98 -19.22
C CYS A 343 0.89 -14.43 -18.76
N HIS A 344 0.72 -13.11 -18.82
CA HIS A 344 -0.40 -12.39 -18.21
C HIS A 344 -1.67 -12.36 -19.06
N ALA A 345 -1.61 -12.67 -20.35
CA ALA A 345 -2.79 -12.88 -21.21
C ALA A 345 -2.93 -14.36 -21.63
N GLY A 346 -2.02 -15.23 -21.15
CA GLY A 346 -1.89 -16.62 -21.57
C GLY A 346 -2.51 -17.63 -20.62
N GLY A 347 -1.95 -18.85 -20.63
CA GLY A 347 -2.42 -19.97 -19.80
C GLY A 347 -1.96 -19.94 -18.34
N ASN A 348 -1.08 -19.01 -17.95
CA ASN A 348 -0.54 -18.95 -16.59
C ASN A 348 -1.56 -18.29 -15.63
N SER A 349 -2.30 -19.10 -14.89
CA SER A 349 -3.33 -18.65 -13.95
C SER A 349 -2.77 -17.76 -12.84
N MET A 350 -1.56 -18.02 -12.35
CA MET A 350 -0.91 -17.21 -11.33
C MET A 350 -0.56 -15.81 -11.86
N ALA A 351 -0.01 -15.73 -13.08
CA ALA A 351 0.29 -14.45 -13.72
C ALA A 351 -0.98 -13.65 -14.00
N LYS A 352 -2.03 -14.29 -14.54
CA LYS A 352 -3.33 -13.64 -14.76
C LYS A 352 -3.96 -13.16 -13.46
N GLY A 353 -3.88 -13.95 -12.40
CA GLY A 353 -4.34 -13.52 -11.09
C GLY A 353 -3.64 -12.26 -10.63
N ALA A 354 -2.31 -12.17 -10.82
CA ALA A 354 -1.53 -11.00 -10.44
C ALA A 354 -1.84 -9.76 -11.31
N MET A 355 -2.05 -9.92 -12.62
CA MET A 355 -2.48 -8.86 -13.51
C MET A 355 -3.03 -9.51 -14.77
N ASP A 356 -4.35 -9.42 -14.99
CA ASP A 356 -4.98 -10.07 -16.12
C ASP A 356 -4.91 -9.17 -17.36
N LEU A 357 -4.10 -9.57 -18.33
CA LEU A 357 -3.98 -8.92 -19.63
C LEU A 357 -4.75 -9.68 -20.72
N THR A 358 -5.69 -10.57 -20.35
CA THR A 358 -6.59 -11.20 -21.30
C THR A 358 -7.31 -10.12 -22.11
N GLY A 359 -7.16 -10.17 -23.43
CA GLY A 359 -7.74 -9.17 -24.34
C GLY A 359 -6.86 -7.94 -24.59
N ILE A 360 -5.60 -7.91 -24.14
CA ILE A 360 -4.64 -6.81 -24.44
C ILE A 360 -4.38 -6.59 -25.95
N THR A 361 -4.73 -7.57 -26.78
CA THR A 361 -4.67 -7.50 -28.26
C THR A 361 -6.04 -7.38 -28.93
N ALA A 362 -7.11 -7.18 -28.14
CA ALA A 362 -8.44 -6.96 -28.68
C ALA A 362 -8.49 -5.70 -29.56
N THR A 363 -9.45 -5.67 -30.47
CA THR A 363 -9.64 -4.51 -31.38
C THR A 363 -10.70 -3.55 -30.89
N ASP A 364 -11.57 -3.99 -29.98
CA ASP A 364 -12.61 -3.16 -29.37
C ASP A 364 -12.14 -2.49 -28.08
N ASP A 365 -12.60 -1.25 -27.90
CA ASP A 365 -12.24 -0.41 -26.76
C ASP A 365 -12.72 -0.98 -25.43
N ALA A 366 -13.86 -1.66 -25.42
CA ALA A 366 -14.44 -2.21 -24.19
C ALA A 366 -13.53 -3.28 -23.58
N THR A 367 -13.02 -4.21 -24.39
CA THR A 367 -12.11 -5.26 -23.93
C THR A 367 -10.74 -4.67 -23.55
N LEU A 368 -10.22 -3.73 -24.34
CA LEU A 368 -8.95 -3.05 -24.03
C LEU A 368 -9.04 -2.21 -22.75
N GLN A 369 -10.21 -1.62 -22.46
CA GLN A 369 -10.48 -0.89 -21.23
C GLN A 369 -10.35 -1.81 -20.02
N LEU A 370 -10.80 -3.07 -20.10
CA LEU A 370 -10.63 -4.04 -19.01
C LEU A 370 -9.15 -4.33 -18.75
N ALA A 371 -8.36 -4.59 -19.80
CA ALA A 371 -6.92 -4.80 -19.65
C ALA A 371 -6.19 -3.54 -19.15
N CYS A 372 -6.63 -2.35 -19.56
CA CYS A 372 -6.09 -1.10 -19.06
C CYS A 372 -6.36 -0.90 -17.57
N ASN A 373 -7.59 -1.18 -17.13
CA ASN A 373 -7.97 -1.13 -15.73
C ASN A 373 -7.11 -2.09 -14.89
N GLN A 374 -6.88 -3.31 -15.38
CA GLN A 374 -6.03 -4.31 -14.73
C GLN A 374 -4.55 -3.88 -14.64
N ALA A 375 -4.02 -3.23 -15.67
CA ALA A 375 -2.67 -2.69 -15.61
C ALA A 375 -2.58 -1.51 -14.61
N LEU A 376 -3.59 -0.64 -14.59
CA LEU A 376 -3.59 0.58 -13.79
C LEU A 376 -3.55 0.30 -12.28
N THR A 377 -4.18 -0.78 -11.83
CA THR A 377 -4.16 -1.16 -10.42
C THR A 377 -2.76 -1.51 -9.89
N ARG A 378 -1.81 -1.81 -10.78
CA ARG A 378 -0.40 -2.04 -10.44
C ARG A 378 0.47 -0.79 -10.51
N VAL A 379 -0.12 0.36 -10.86
CA VAL A 379 0.54 1.65 -10.97
C VAL A 379 0.26 2.51 -9.75
N ASN A 380 1.31 2.91 -9.04
CA ASN A 380 1.23 3.95 -8.03
C ASN A 380 1.29 5.31 -8.73
N LEU A 381 0.14 5.97 -8.86
CA LEU A 381 0.04 7.27 -9.55
C LEU A 381 0.66 8.44 -8.76
N THR A 382 0.99 8.26 -7.48
CA THR A 382 1.69 9.28 -6.67
C THR A 382 3.19 9.20 -6.88
N ASN A 383 3.74 7.98 -6.85
CA ASN A 383 5.14 7.70 -7.13
C ASN A 383 5.25 6.51 -8.07
N THR A 384 5.31 6.80 -9.37
CA THR A 384 5.29 5.76 -10.40
C THR A 384 6.44 4.78 -10.25
N ASP A 385 7.60 5.19 -9.72
CA ASP A 385 8.77 4.31 -9.54
C ASP A 385 8.55 3.22 -8.48
N GLN A 386 7.58 3.41 -7.57
CA GLN A 386 7.16 2.40 -6.60
C GLN A 386 6.01 1.50 -7.09
N SER A 387 5.60 1.65 -8.34
CA SER A 387 4.58 0.79 -8.95
C SER A 387 5.07 -0.65 -8.98
N GLY A 388 4.27 -1.60 -8.48
CA GLY A 388 4.53 -3.03 -8.66
C GLY A 388 4.76 -3.39 -10.13
N PHE A 389 4.10 -2.65 -11.03
CA PHE A 389 4.27 -2.71 -12.47
C PHE A 389 5.72 -2.46 -12.96
N TYR A 390 6.51 -1.63 -12.27
CA TYR A 390 7.92 -1.39 -12.58
C TYR A 390 8.87 -2.20 -11.72
N ILE A 391 8.53 -2.43 -10.45
CA ILE A 391 9.36 -3.19 -9.53
C ILE A 391 9.52 -4.64 -10.02
N ALA A 392 8.44 -5.28 -10.44
CA ALA A 392 8.44 -6.70 -10.83
C ALA A 392 9.44 -7.02 -11.97
N PRO A 393 9.42 -6.33 -13.14
CA PRO A 393 10.36 -6.62 -14.23
C PRO A 393 11.77 -6.00 -14.04
N ASN A 394 12.01 -5.18 -13.03
CA ASN A 394 13.26 -4.45 -12.85
C ASN A 394 14.45 -5.40 -12.57
N PRO A 395 15.55 -5.33 -13.35
CA PRO A 395 16.75 -6.15 -13.16
C PRO A 395 17.43 -6.04 -11.80
N GLY A 396 17.34 -4.87 -11.16
CA GLY A 396 18.02 -4.59 -9.90
C GLY A 396 17.17 -4.83 -8.66
N ASP A 397 15.92 -5.23 -8.84
CA ASP A 397 14.97 -5.46 -7.76
C ASP A 397 14.94 -6.93 -7.33
N SER A 398 14.69 -7.17 -6.03
CA SER A 398 14.72 -8.50 -5.40
C SER A 398 13.37 -9.24 -5.41
N THR A 399 12.33 -8.71 -6.06
CA THR A 399 11.04 -9.40 -6.17
C THR A 399 11.17 -10.77 -6.85
N THR A 400 10.32 -11.70 -6.46
CA THR A 400 10.28 -13.10 -6.94
C THR A 400 9.74 -13.26 -8.36
N HIS A 401 9.52 -12.17 -9.09
CA HIS A 401 8.97 -12.24 -10.44
C HIS A 401 9.91 -13.05 -11.35
N PRO A 402 9.43 -14.09 -12.05
CA PRO A 402 10.28 -15.04 -12.76
C PRO A 402 10.98 -14.44 -13.99
N ILE A 403 10.55 -13.25 -14.41
CA ILE A 403 11.09 -12.55 -15.57
C ILE A 403 11.67 -11.22 -15.11
N LYS A 404 13.00 -11.08 -15.26
CA LYS A 404 13.72 -9.83 -15.08
C LYS A 404 14.24 -9.35 -16.42
N LEU A 405 13.95 -8.11 -16.79
CA LEU A 405 14.39 -7.52 -18.05
C LEU A 405 15.86 -7.11 -17.95
N THR A 406 16.56 -7.03 -19.09
CA THR A 406 17.86 -6.34 -19.14
C THR A 406 17.71 -4.86 -18.79
N ALA A 407 18.77 -4.20 -18.31
CA ALA A 407 18.72 -2.78 -17.97
C ALA A 407 18.24 -1.89 -19.14
N GLY A 408 18.69 -2.18 -20.36
CA GLY A 408 18.24 -1.47 -21.56
C GLY A 408 16.77 -1.72 -21.91
N ALA A 409 16.33 -2.98 -21.86
CA ALA A 409 14.92 -3.33 -22.09
C ALA A 409 14.01 -2.73 -21.03
N PHE A 410 14.41 -2.76 -19.76
CA PHE A 410 13.67 -2.15 -18.66
C PHE A 410 13.57 -0.62 -18.81
N SER A 411 14.66 0.06 -19.17
CA SER A 411 14.64 1.51 -19.41
C SER A 411 13.68 1.88 -20.54
N THR A 412 13.67 1.11 -21.64
CA THR A 412 12.75 1.30 -22.77
C THR A 412 11.30 1.08 -22.35
N PHE A 413 11.04 -0.05 -21.67
CA PHE A 413 9.74 -0.40 -21.11
C PHE A 413 9.21 0.73 -20.23
N LYS A 414 9.98 1.12 -19.21
CA LYS A 414 9.59 2.14 -18.24
C LYS A 414 9.32 3.49 -18.92
N THR A 415 10.20 3.91 -19.84
CA THR A 415 10.05 5.20 -20.54
C THR A 415 8.72 5.27 -21.30
N SER A 416 8.32 4.20 -21.99
CA SER A 416 7.06 4.17 -22.71
C SER A 416 5.86 4.11 -21.75
N MET A 417 5.94 3.27 -20.71
CA MET A 417 4.87 3.11 -19.73
C MET A 417 4.63 4.39 -18.92
N ASP A 418 5.69 5.14 -18.59
CA ASP A 418 5.60 6.43 -17.87
C ASP A 418 4.77 7.46 -18.64
N VAL A 419 4.77 7.42 -19.98
CA VAL A 419 3.92 8.32 -20.79
C VAL A 419 2.45 8.07 -20.51
N TRP A 420 2.03 6.80 -20.39
CA TRP A 420 0.66 6.45 -20.04
C TRP A 420 0.38 6.73 -18.56
N ALA A 421 1.23 6.27 -17.64
CA ALA A 421 1.02 6.47 -16.20
C ALA A 421 0.91 7.94 -15.80
N LYS A 422 1.74 8.83 -16.38
CA LYS A 422 1.65 10.29 -16.14
C LYS A 422 0.38 10.89 -16.74
N ALA A 423 -0.08 10.36 -17.87
CA ALA A 423 -1.34 10.81 -18.46
C ALA A 423 -2.54 10.36 -17.62
N GLU A 424 -2.50 9.17 -17.02
CA GLU A 424 -3.50 8.73 -16.03
C GLU A 424 -3.48 9.62 -14.78
N GLN A 425 -2.29 9.94 -14.27
CA GLN A 425 -2.12 10.84 -13.12
C GLN A 425 -2.71 12.24 -13.38
N ALA A 426 -2.59 12.75 -14.61
CA ALA A 426 -3.10 14.07 -14.99
C ALA A 426 -4.58 14.07 -15.40
N ALA A 427 -5.20 12.90 -15.58
CA ALA A 427 -6.57 12.80 -16.06
C ALA A 427 -7.58 13.06 -14.93
N PRO A 428 -8.60 13.90 -15.17
CA PRO A 428 -9.54 14.38 -14.15
C PRO A 428 -10.34 13.26 -13.49
#